data_AF-A0A062V8E7-F1
#
_entry.id   AF-A0A062V8E7-F1
#
_cell.length_a   1.000
_cell.length_b   1.000
_cell.length_c   1.000
_cell.angle_alpha   90.00
_cell.angle_beta   90.00
_cell.angle_gamma   90.00
#
_symmetry.space_group_name_H-M   'P 1'
#
loop_
_entity.id
_entity.type
_entity.pdbx_description
1 polymer ?
#
loop_
_entity_poly.entity_id
_entity_poly.type
_entity_poly.pdbx_seq_one_letter_code
_entity_poly.pdbx_strand_id
1 'polypeptide(L)' 'MVQMKKFFEQSGKGEFSQYYSLQISPIHVHRSKAEHKHAIFILGKEIASIMAHDEFSGAGRTSVRMQELASRAMDEMVK' A
#
# COMPACT_ATOMS: atom_id res chain seq x y z
N MET A 1 -10.65 10.16 2.63
CA MET A 1 -9.39 9.63 3.23
C MET A 1 -9.64 8.72 4.43
N VAL A 2 -10.29 9.16 5.51
CA VAL A 2 -10.47 8.29 6.71
C VAL A 2 -11.28 7.01 6.44
N GLN A 3 -12.26 7.06 5.54
CA GLN A 3 -12.99 5.87 5.11
C GLN A 3 -12.08 4.87 4.37
N MET A 4 -11.21 5.34 3.48
CA MET A 4 -10.22 4.47 2.81
C MET A 4 -9.25 3.85 3.80
N LYS A 5 -8.76 4.64 4.76
CA LYS A 5 -7.93 4.13 5.87
C LYS A 5 -8.62 2.96 6.58
N LYS A 6 -9.87 3.14 6.99
CA LYS A 6 -10.67 2.10 7.66
C LYS A 6 -10.84 0.85 6.79
N PHE A 7 -11.10 1.01 5.50
CA PHE A 7 -11.22 -0.11 4.57
C PHE A 7 -9.94 -0.96 4.52
N PHE A 8 -8.78 -0.32 4.41
CA PHE A 8 -7.48 -1.00 4.40
C PHE A 8 -7.16 -1.69 5.73
N GLU A 9 -7.43 -1.03 6.86
CA GLU A 9 -7.28 -1.62 8.20
C GLU A 9 -8.19 -2.85 8.39
N GLN A 10 -9.45 -2.76 7.98
CA GLN A 10 -10.43 -3.86 8.06
C GLN A 10 -10.08 -5.03 7.14
N SER A 11 -9.47 -4.73 6.00
CA SER A 11 -8.99 -5.75 5.04
C SER A 11 -7.68 -6.40 5.50
N GLY A 12 -7.10 -5.98 6.63
CA GLY A 12 -5.78 -6.42 7.09
C GLY A 12 -4.64 -5.98 6.17
N LYS A 13 -4.88 -5.02 5.28
CA LYS A 13 -3.94 -4.55 4.27
C LYS A 13 -3.52 -3.13 4.60
N GLY A 14 -2.49 -3.00 5.44
CA GLY A 14 -1.82 -1.72 5.69
C GLY A 14 -1.88 -1.23 7.12
N GLU A 15 -0.78 -0.62 7.53
CA GLU A 15 -0.62 0.04 8.83
C GLU A 15 -0.45 1.55 8.57
N PHE A 16 -1.17 2.37 9.33
CA PHE A 16 -1.19 3.83 9.18
C PHE A 16 -0.43 4.52 10.32
N SER A 17 0.72 3.98 10.71
CA SER A 17 1.46 4.39 11.90
C SER A 17 1.95 5.85 11.82
N GLN A 18 2.33 6.33 10.62
CA GLN A 18 2.72 7.73 10.44
C GLN A 18 1.52 8.65 10.64
N TYR A 19 0.36 8.31 10.07
CA TYR A 19 -0.85 9.08 10.33
C TYR A 19 -1.24 9.08 11.82
N TYR A 20 -1.16 7.93 12.50
CA TYR A 20 -1.46 7.85 13.94
C TYR A 20 -0.53 8.69 14.81
N SER A 21 0.76 8.80 14.43
CA SER A 21 1.73 9.63 15.15
C SER A 21 1.36 11.12 15.19
N LEU A 22 0.55 11.59 14.23
CA LEU A 22 0.11 12.99 14.15
C LEU A 22 -0.98 13.34 15.17
N GLN A 23 -1.60 12.33 15.80
CA GLN A 23 -2.67 12.51 16.79
C GLN A 23 -3.77 13.48 16.30
N ILE A 24 -4.15 13.33 15.03
CA ILE A 24 -5.13 14.18 14.36
C ILE A 24 -6.28 13.35 13.78
N SER A 25 -7.48 13.89 13.90
CA SER A 25 -8.73 13.25 13.50
C SER A 25 -9.63 14.31 12.88
N PRO A 26 -10.53 13.94 11.94
CA PRO A 26 -11.49 14.89 11.37
C PRO A 26 -12.35 15.63 12.40
N ILE A 27 -12.54 15.05 13.59
CA ILE A 27 -13.29 15.69 14.69
C ILE A 27 -12.53 16.87 15.32
N HIS A 28 -11.22 16.96 15.13
CA HIS A 28 -10.38 18.03 15.68
C HIS A 28 -10.52 19.32 14.86
N VAL A 29 -11.74 19.86 14.73
CA VAL A 29 -12.07 21.04 13.92
C VAL A 29 -11.36 22.32 14.37
N HIS A 30 -10.86 22.35 15.61
CA HIS A 30 -10.11 23.47 16.18
C HIS A 30 -8.60 23.45 15.85
N ARG A 31 -8.09 22.35 15.26
CA ARG A 31 -6.69 22.28 14.80
C ARG A 31 -6.49 23.10 13.54
N SER A 32 -5.25 23.49 13.28
CA SER A 32 -4.93 24.35 12.15
C SER A 32 -5.20 23.66 10.80
N LYS A 33 -5.55 24.46 9.79
CA LYS A 33 -5.70 23.97 8.41
C LYS A 33 -4.42 23.30 7.90
N ALA A 34 -3.25 23.77 8.33
CA ALA A 34 -1.96 23.21 7.95
C ALA A 34 -1.77 21.79 8.51
N GLU A 35 -2.11 21.56 9.78
CA GLU A 35 -2.05 20.22 10.38
C GLU A 35 -2.99 19.25 9.67
N HIS A 36 -4.23 19.67 9.37
CA HIS A 36 -5.18 18.84 8.62
C HIS A 36 -4.69 18.52 7.20
N LYS A 37 -4.08 19.47 6.49
CA LYS A 37 -3.48 19.23 5.18
C LYS A 37 -2.32 18.24 5.27
N HIS A 38 -1.45 18.39 6.26
CA HIS A 38 -0.34 17.47 6.49
C HIS A 38 -0.84 16.05 6.76
N ALA A 39 -1.89 15.91 7.58
CA ALA A 39 -2.51 14.64 7.88
C ALA A 39 -3.08 13.93 6.64
N ILE A 40 -3.77 14.69 5.78
CA ILE A 40 -4.30 14.19 4.50
C ILE A 40 -3.17 13.73 3.59
N PHE A 41 -2.07 14.47 3.53
CA PHE A 41 -0.89 14.13 2.72
C PHE A 41 -0.24 12.82 3.19
N ILE A 42 -0.01 12.67 4.50
CA ILE A 42 0.55 11.44 5.09
C ILE A 42 -0.38 10.25 4.83
N LEU A 43 -1.69 10.40 5.03
CA LEU A 43 -2.67 9.35 4.68
C LEU A 43 -2.60 8.95 3.21
N GLY A 44 -2.53 9.92 2.30
CA GLY A 44 -2.42 9.66 0.87
C GLY A 44 -1.16 8.86 0.51
N LYS A 45 -0.03 9.23 1.12
CA LYS A 45 1.25 8.53 0.94
C LYS A 45 1.17 7.07 1.44
N GLU A 46 0.66 6.84 2.64
CA GLU A 46 0.55 5.48 3.19
C GLU A 46 -0.41 4.61 2.36
N ILE A 47 -1.54 5.17 1.90
CA ILE A 47 -2.46 4.48 0.98
C ILE A 47 -1.76 4.11 -0.33
N ALA A 48 -1.06 5.06 -0.96
CA ALA A 48 -0.36 4.81 -2.21
C ALA A 48 0.72 3.72 -2.03
N SER A 49 1.41 3.72 -0.90
CA SER A 49 2.39 2.68 -0.54
C SER A 49 1.74 1.30 -0.43
N ILE A 50 0.60 1.19 0.24
CA ILE A 50 -0.14 -0.08 0.37
C ILE A 50 -0.56 -0.58 -1.01
N MET A 51 -1.10 0.31 -1.85
CA MET A 51 -1.55 -0.05 -3.20
C MET A 51 -0.40 -0.53 -4.09
N ALA A 52 0.73 0.18 -4.07
CA ALA A 52 1.92 -0.22 -4.82
C ALA A 52 2.46 -1.58 -4.35
N HIS A 53 2.39 -1.88 -3.05
CA HIS A 53 2.78 -3.20 -2.54
C HIS A 53 1.78 -4.32 -2.89
N ASP A 54 0.47 -4.01 -2.93
CA ASP A 54 -0.57 -4.97 -3.31
C ASP A 54 -0.52 -5.30 -4.80
N GLU A 55 -0.13 -4.34 -5.65
CA GLU A 55 0.05 -4.51 -7.11
C GLU A 55 1.15 -5.55 -7.46
N PHE A 56 2.08 -5.82 -6.54
CA PHE A 56 3.07 -6.91 -6.63
C PHE A 56 2.68 -8.20 -5.89
N SER A 57 1.48 -8.27 -5.32
CA SER A 57 1.04 -9.42 -4.54
C SER A 57 0.36 -10.50 -5.41
N GLY A 58 0.57 -11.77 -5.04
CA GLY A 58 -0.07 -12.95 -5.65
C GLY A 58 0.31 -13.22 -7.11
N ALA A 59 -0.44 -12.64 -8.05
CA ALA A 59 -0.39 -12.99 -9.46
C ALA A 59 0.83 -12.42 -10.21
N GLY A 60 1.31 -11.22 -9.85
CA GLY A 60 2.54 -10.65 -10.40
C GLY A 60 3.76 -11.53 -10.13
N ARG A 61 3.82 -12.14 -8.94
CA ARG A 61 4.86 -13.11 -8.56
C ARG A 61 4.70 -14.45 -9.28
N THR A 62 3.48 -14.91 -9.48
CA THR A 62 3.22 -16.15 -10.24
C THR A 62 3.66 -16.00 -11.69
N SER A 63 3.42 -14.85 -12.32
CA SER A 63 3.86 -14.54 -13.69
C SER A 63 5.38 -14.58 -13.84
N VAL A 64 6.10 -13.90 -12.95
CA VAL A 64 7.58 -13.91 -12.94
C VAL A 64 8.11 -15.33 -12.77
N ARG A 65 7.51 -16.13 -11.88
CA ARG A 65 7.91 -17.53 -11.69
C ARG A 65 7.61 -18.40 -12.90
N MET A 66 6.49 -18.17 -13.58
CA MET A 66 6.16 -18.89 -14.80
C MET A 66 7.17 -18.60 -15.90
N GLN A 67 7.63 -17.35 -16.01
CA GLN A 67 8.63 -16.92 -16.97
C GLN A 67 10.02 -17.53 -16.69
N GLU A 68 10.42 -17.61 -15.42
CA GLU A 68 11.64 -18.33 -15.01
C GLU A 68 11.56 -19.83 -15.32
N LEU A 69 10.40 -20.45 -15.05
CA LEU A 69 10.16 -21.86 -15.36
C LEU A 69 10.31 -22.14 -16.86
N ALA A 70 9.73 -21.28 -17.71
CA ALA A 70 9.85 -21.39 -19.15
C ALA A 70 11.30 -21.23 -19.62
N SER A 71 12.05 -20.28 -19.05
CA SER A 71 13.44 -20.03 -19.44
C SER A 71 14.35 -21.22 -19.10
N ARG A 72 14.18 -21.84 -17.93
CA ARG A 72 14.95 -23.04 -17.54
C ARG A 72 14.65 -24.25 -18.42
N ALA A 73 13.37 -24.46 -18.73
CA ALA A 73 12.98 -25.53 -19.63
C ALA A 73 13.59 -25.37 -21.03
N MET A 74 13.76 -24.13 -21.51
CA MET A 74 14.45 -23.84 -22.76
C MET A 74 15.94 -24.15 -22.68
N ASP A 75 16.63 -23.76 -21.60
CA ASP A 75 18.07 -24.01 -21.45
C ASP A 75 18.41 -25.51 -21.35
N GLU A 76 17.55 -26.31 -20.70
CA GLU A 76 17.71 -27.78 -20.64
C GLU A 76 17.50 -28.45 -22.00
N MET A 77 16.65 -27.88 -22.86
CA MET A 77 16.34 -28.42 -24.18
C MET A 77 17.42 -28.11 -25.23
N VAL A 78 18.30 -27.14 -24.94
CA VAL A 78 19.40 -26.70 -25.82
C VAL A 78 20.71 -27.46 -25.53
N LYS A 79 20.73 -28.32 -24.49
CA LYS A 79 21.90 -29.08 -24.05
C LYS A 79 21.86 -30.53 -24.51
#